data_AF-A0A432QLE4-F1
#
_entry.id   AF-A0A432QLE4-F1
#
_cell.length_a   1.000
_cell.length_b   1.000
_cell.length_c   1.000
_cell.angle_alpha   90.00
_cell.angle_beta   90.00
_cell.angle_gamma   90.00
#
_symmetry.space_group_name_H-M   'P 1'
#
loop_
_entity.id
_entity.type
_entity.pdbx_description
1 polymer ?
#
loop_
_entity_poly.entity_id
_entity_poly.type
_entity_poly.pdbx_seq_one_letter_code
_entity_poly.pdbx_strand_id
1 'polypeptide(L)'
;MQDRAEAHKLIFQHAQQAGITPDIPEMQHFTRELFLLCRQCGAAGLQAEAEMLFKLAREASGTQRGKGMDFILYGLLARLFGWVNAGKLACLADRVRKG
;
A
#
# COMPACT_ATOMS: atom_id res chain seq x y z
N MET A 1 -2.59 -6.05 -12.90
CA MET A 1 -2.47 -5.37 -11.58
C MET A 1 -1.81 -4.00 -11.73
N GLN A 2 -0.75 -3.87 -12.53
CA GLN A 2 -0.11 -2.58 -12.83
C GLN A 2 -1.08 -1.56 -13.46
N ASP A 3 -1.83 -1.95 -14.49
CA ASP A 3 -2.83 -1.05 -15.12
C ASP A 3 -3.90 -0.57 -14.14
N ARG A 4 -4.27 -1.44 -13.20
CA ARG A 4 -5.24 -1.11 -12.16
C ARG A 4 -4.65 -0.09 -11.17
N ALA A 5 -3.38 -0.22 -10.81
CA ALA A 5 -2.69 0.75 -9.97
C ALA A 5 -2.60 2.12 -10.65
N GLU A 6 -2.23 2.15 -11.93
CA GLU A 6 -2.13 3.39 -12.71
C GLU A 6 -3.51 4.04 -12.89
N ALA A 7 -4.56 3.26 -13.14
CA ALA A 7 -5.92 3.79 -13.23
C ALA A 7 -6.36 4.49 -11.93
N HIS A 8 -6.05 3.92 -10.76
CA HIS A 8 -6.42 4.55 -9.47
C HIS A 8 -5.62 5.82 -9.21
N LYS A 9 -4.35 5.88 -9.64
CA LYS A 9 -3.56 7.11 -9.63
C LYS A 9 -4.22 8.21 -10.47
N LEU A 10 -4.63 7.89 -11.69
CA LEU A 10 -5.30 8.85 -12.58
C LEU A 10 -6.63 9.34 -11.99
N ILE A 11 -7.45 8.43 -11.45
CA ILE A 11 -8.71 8.78 -10.77
C ILE A 11 -8.46 9.77 -9.62
N PHE A 12 -7.45 9.50 -8.80
CA PHE A 12 -7.12 10.38 -7.67
C PHE A 12 -6.65 11.77 -8.13
N GLN A 13 -5.83 11.82 -9.17
CA GLN A 13 -5.37 13.09 -9.75
C GLN A 13 -6.54 13.93 -10.29
N HIS A 14 -7.48 13.31 -10.99
CA HIS A 14 -8.68 14.00 -11.46
C HIS A 14 -9.58 14.44 -10.31
N ALA A 15 -9.72 13.63 -9.26
CA ALA A 15 -10.47 14.01 -8.06
C ALA A 15 -9.85 15.24 -7.40
N GLN A 16 -8.52 15.30 -7.25
CA GLN A 16 -7.82 16.48 -6.73
C GLN A 16 -8.03 17.72 -7.61
N GLN A 17 -7.91 17.57 -8.94
CA GLN A 17 -8.12 18.67 -9.89
C GLN A 17 -9.55 19.21 -9.84
N ALA A 18 -10.53 18.36 -9.54
CA ALA A 18 -11.92 18.75 -9.34
C ALA A 18 -12.19 19.36 -7.95
N GLY A 19 -11.18 19.48 -7.09
CA GLY A 19 -11.33 20.03 -5.74
C GLY A 19 -12.01 19.09 -4.76
N ILE A 20 -12.04 17.78 -5.03
CA ILE A 20 -12.59 16.79 -4.11
C ILE A 20 -11.64 16.64 -2.91
N THR A 21 -12.16 16.96 -1.73
CA THR A 21 -11.38 17.01 -0.50
C THR A 21 -11.42 15.69 0.29
N PRO A 22 -10.39 15.38 1.10
CA PRO A 22 -10.29 14.12 1.87
C PRO A 22 -11.38 13.87 2.92
N ASP A 23 -12.14 14.89 3.29
CA ASP A 23 -13.15 14.86 4.35
C ASP A 23 -14.48 14.24 3.92
N ILE A 24 -14.73 14.11 2.62
CA ILE A 24 -15.96 13.48 2.13
C ILE A 24 -15.93 11.95 2.29
N PRO A 25 -17.06 11.28 2.56
CA PRO A 25 -17.14 9.83 2.72
C PRO A 25 -16.56 9.05 1.52
N GLU A 26 -16.74 9.56 0.31
CA GLU A 26 -16.30 8.95 -0.95
C GLU A 26 -14.77 8.81 -0.98
N MET A 27 -14.03 9.81 -0.49
CA MET A 27 -12.57 9.73 -0.39
C MET A 27 -12.11 8.72 0.66
N GLN A 28 -12.92 8.46 1.69
CA GLN A 28 -12.63 7.42 2.67
C GLN A 28 -12.82 6.02 2.08
N HIS A 29 -13.85 5.84 1.24
CA HIS A 29 -14.05 4.62 0.48
C HIS A 29 -12.88 4.39 -0.49
N PHE A 30 -12.53 5.42 -1.26
CA PHE A 30 -11.43 5.37 -2.21
C PHE A 30 -10.08 5.04 -1.53
N THR A 31 -9.80 5.65 -0.38
CA THR A 31 -8.63 5.32 0.45
C THR A 31 -8.57 3.83 0.81
N ARG A 32 -9.69 3.24 1.25
CA ARG A 32 -9.74 1.81 1.61
C ARG A 32 -9.45 0.92 0.41
N GLU A 33 -9.96 1.29 -0.77
CA GLU A 33 -9.68 0.58 -2.01
C GLU A 33 -8.20 0.65 -2.42
N LEU A 34 -7.57 1.83 -2.30
CA LEU A 34 -6.14 2.00 -2.52
C LEU A 34 -5.30 1.10 -1.60
N PHE A 35 -5.68 0.95 -0.33
CA PHE A 35 -5.01 0.02 0.59
C PHE A 35 -5.17 -1.44 0.19
N LEU A 36 -6.36 -1.85 -0.24
CA LEU A 36 -6.58 -3.21 -0.71
C LEU A 36 -5.74 -3.52 -1.94
N LEU A 37 -5.68 -2.58 -2.90
CA LEU A 37 -4.89 -2.74 -4.12
C LEU A 37 -3.39 -2.70 -3.83
N CYS A 38 -2.93 -1.82 -2.92
CA CYS A 38 -1.56 -1.78 -2.43
C CYS A 38 -1.11 -3.16 -1.91
N ARG A 39 -1.94 -3.81 -1.08
CA ARG A 39 -1.66 -5.16 -0.55
C ARG A 39 -1.60 -6.22 -1.64
N GLN A 40 -2.48 -6.15 -2.64
CA GLN A 40 -2.49 -7.08 -3.77
C GLN A 40 -1.24 -6.91 -4.64
N CYS A 41 -0.83 -5.67 -4.94
CA CYS A 41 0.42 -5.38 -5.65
C CYS A 41 1.63 -5.90 -4.87
N GLY A 42 1.69 -5.66 -3.56
CA GLY A 42 2.76 -6.17 -2.71
C GLY A 42 2.84 -7.70 -2.69
N ALA A 43 1.71 -8.40 -2.61
CA ALA A 43 1.67 -9.87 -2.70
C ALA A 43 2.09 -10.40 -4.08
N ALA A 44 1.87 -9.62 -5.14
CA ALA A 44 2.29 -9.94 -6.50
C ALA A 44 3.76 -9.54 -6.80
N GLY A 45 4.51 -9.01 -5.83
CA GLY A 45 5.89 -8.55 -6.02
C GLY A 45 6.02 -7.21 -6.77
N LEU A 46 4.91 -6.51 -7.00
CA LEU A 46 4.83 -5.20 -7.66
C LEU A 46 5.10 -4.09 -6.64
N GLN A 47 6.36 -3.99 -6.21
CA GLN A 47 6.77 -3.16 -5.09
C GLN A 47 6.63 -1.66 -5.38
N ALA A 48 6.96 -1.21 -6.59
CA ALA A 48 6.85 0.19 -6.99
C ALA A 48 5.39 0.66 -6.99
N GLU A 49 4.49 -0.17 -7.52
CA GLU A 49 3.05 0.10 -7.58
C GLU A 49 2.42 0.08 -6.18
N ALA A 50 2.84 -0.85 -5.32
CA ALA A 50 2.41 -0.91 -3.94
C ALA A 50 2.80 0.36 -3.17
N GLU A 51 4.04 0.83 -3.33
CA GLU A 51 4.53 2.07 -2.70
C GLU A 51 3.77 3.31 -3.22
N MET A 52 3.55 3.38 -4.53
CA MET A 52 2.80 4.48 -5.16
C MET A 52 1.35 4.53 -4.64
N LEU A 53 0.63 3.40 -4.66
CA LEU A 53 -0.73 3.31 -4.12
C LEU A 53 -0.79 3.65 -2.65
N PHE A 54 0.24 3.27 -1.91
CA PHE A 54 0.33 3.59 -0.49
C PHE A 54 0.46 5.12 -0.26
N LYS A 55 1.33 5.81 -1.01
CA LYS A 55 1.46 7.28 -0.94
C LYS A 55 0.14 7.97 -1.29
N LEU A 56 -0.52 7.54 -2.36
CA LEU A 56 -1.83 8.06 -2.77
C LEU A 56 -2.89 7.89 -1.66
N ALA A 57 -2.93 6.73 -0.99
CA ALA A 57 -3.87 6.49 0.09
C ALA A 57 -3.61 7.43 1.29
N ARG A 58 -2.34 7.73 1.56
CA ARG A 58 -1.93 8.69 2.60
C ARG A 58 -2.41 10.11 2.29
N GLU A 59 -2.21 10.55 1.06
CA GLU A 59 -2.70 11.85 0.59
C GLU A 59 -4.24 11.92 0.64
N ALA A 60 -4.91 10.85 0.19
CA ALA A 60 -6.37 10.74 0.18
C ALA A 60 -7.01 10.73 1.59
N SER A 61 -6.26 10.37 2.63
CA SER A 61 -6.75 10.30 4.01
C SER A 61 -6.72 11.62 4.78
N GLY A 62 -6.01 12.62 4.26
CA GLY A 62 -5.86 13.92 4.92
C GLY A 62 -5.08 13.89 6.25
N THR A 63 -4.82 15.08 6.79
CA THR A 63 -3.95 15.29 7.96
C THR A 63 -4.56 14.84 9.29
N GLN A 64 -5.89 14.80 9.41
CA GLN A 64 -6.58 14.39 10.66
C GLN A 64 -6.54 12.88 10.91
N ARG A 65 -6.46 12.05 9.87
CA ARG A 65 -6.45 10.57 9.99
C ARG A 65 -5.08 9.92 9.83
N GLY A 66 -4.08 10.63 9.31
CA GLY A 66 -2.73 10.11 9.06
C GLY A 66 -2.09 9.42 10.28
N LYS A 67 -2.35 9.91 11.49
CA LYS A 67 -1.75 9.37 12.74
C LYS A 67 -2.09 7.90 13.03
N GLY A 68 -3.30 7.42 12.66
CA GLY A 68 -3.68 6.02 12.86
C GLY A 68 -3.20 5.10 11.72
N MET A 69 -2.97 5.69 10.56
CA MET A 69 -2.56 4.98 9.36
C MET A 69 -1.06 4.75 9.31
N ASP A 70 -0.26 5.69 9.83
CA ASP A 70 1.19 5.54 9.96
C ASP A 70 1.57 4.26 10.73
N PHE A 71 0.79 3.85 11.74
CA PHE A 71 0.99 2.60 12.48
C PHE A 71 0.66 1.34 11.67
N ILE A 72 -0.48 1.34 10.96
CA ILE A 72 -0.90 0.21 10.10
C ILE A 72 0.10 0.04 8.95
N LEU A 73 0.59 1.16 8.45
CA LEU A 73 1.56 1.27 7.38
C LEU A 73 2.94 0.79 7.79
N TYR A 74 3.42 1.15 8.99
CA TYR A 74 4.63 0.59 9.54
C TYR A 74 4.53 -0.94 9.67
N GLY A 75 3.38 -1.45 10.13
CA GLY A 75 3.13 -2.90 10.21
C GLY A 75 3.06 -3.59 8.84
N LEU A 76 2.50 -2.92 7.82
CA LEU A 76 2.43 -3.43 6.45
C LEU A 76 3.78 -3.38 5.73
N LEU A 77 4.55 -2.30 5.89
CA LEU A 77 5.91 -2.17 5.36
C LEU A 77 6.86 -3.16 6.01
N ALA A 78 6.77 -3.35 7.33
CA ALA A 78 7.51 -4.41 8.03
C ALA A 78 7.12 -5.81 7.53
N ARG A 79 5.86 -6.05 7.17
CA ARG A 79 5.41 -7.30 6.52
C ARG A 79 5.89 -7.43 5.08
N LEU A 80 5.86 -6.36 4.28
CA LEU A 80 6.27 -6.37 2.87
C LEU A 80 7.79 -6.51 2.71
N PHE A 81 8.58 -5.72 3.46
CA PHE A 81 10.04 -5.85 3.48
C PHE A 81 10.51 -7.09 4.25
N GLY A 82 9.76 -7.51 5.28
CA GLY A 82 10.08 -8.68 6.08
C GLY A 82 9.85 -10.01 5.37
N TRP A 83 8.89 -10.14 4.44
CA TRP A 83 8.56 -11.43 3.82
C TRP A 83 9.47 -11.83 2.66
N VAL A 84 9.97 -10.87 1.88
CA VAL A 84 10.94 -11.16 0.80
C VAL A 84 12.24 -11.73 1.37
N ASN A 85 12.63 -11.31 2.58
CA ASN A 85 13.79 -11.84 3.29
C ASN A 85 13.45 -12.99 4.26
N ALA A 86 12.26 -13.04 4.87
CA ALA A 86 11.87 -14.14 5.74
C ALA A 86 11.71 -15.47 4.97
N GLY A 87 11.27 -15.44 3.70
CA GLY A 87 11.25 -16.64 2.86
C GLY A 87 12.65 -17.17 2.53
N LYS A 88 13.62 -16.27 2.29
CA LYS A 88 15.02 -16.64 2.06
C LYS A 88 15.72 -17.09 3.35
N LEU A 89 15.46 -16.43 4.48
CA LEU A 89 16.00 -16.77 5.79
C LEU A 89 15.44 -18.09 6.33
N ALA A 90 14.15 -18.37 6.13
CA ALA A 90 13.56 -19.67 6.47
C ALA A 90 14.22 -20.80 5.66
N CYS A 91 14.40 -20.61 4.34
CA CYS A 91 15.13 -21.56 3.49
C CYS A 91 16.62 -21.71 3.87
N LEU A 92 17.28 -20.65 4.34
CA LEU A 92 18.68 -20.72 4.79
C LEU A 92 18.78 -21.44 6.14
N ALA A 93 17.87 -21.17 7.07
CA ALA A 93 17.80 -21.82 8.38
C ALA A 93 17.47 -23.31 8.25
N ASP A 94 16.56 -23.68 7.33
CA ASP A 94 16.26 -25.08 7.02
C ASP A 94 17.48 -25.82 6.42
N ARG A 95 18.34 -25.11 5.67
CA ARG A 95 19.55 -25.69 5.09
C ARG A 95 20.67 -25.89 6.11
N VAL A 96 20.80 -25.00 7.09
CA VAL A 96 21.80 -25.12 8.18
C VAL A 96 21.38 -26.15 9.23
N ARG A 97 20.08 -26.36 9.43
CA ARG A 97 19.57 -27.37 10.38
C ARG A 97 19.62 -28.81 9.85
N LYS A 98 19.84 -29.00 8.55
CA LYS A 98 19.93 -30.32 7.88
C LYS A 98 21.34 -30.70 7.40
N GLY A 99 22.37 -29.92 7.72
CA GLY A 99 23.79 -30.27 7.55
C GLY A 99 24.47 -30.42 8.89
#